data_AF-A0A3D0HGS2-F1
#
_entry.id   AF-A0A3D0HGS2-F1
#
_cell.length_a   1.000
_cell.length_b   1.000
_cell.length_c   1.000
_cell.angle_alpha   90.00
_cell.angle_beta   90.00
_cell.angle_gamma   90.00
#
_symmetry.space_group_name_H-M   'P 1'
#
loop_
_entity.id
_entity.type
_entity.pdbx_description
1 polymer ?
#
loop_
_entity_poly.entity_id
_entity_poly.type
_entity_poly.pdbx_seq_one_letter_code
_entity_poly.pdbx_strand_id
1 'polypeptide(L)'
;MGFSVATSFVWAAYLAIIVFGDVVNASDEIKLLLAVAVVGTALAGFNFAYNALDGYKVSSKGLTAAEAATPQGKSLQKQPWGFYVLFSAALSFVPAVVALRA
;
A
#
# COMPACT_ATOMS: atom_id res chain seq x y z
N MET A 1 13.22 13.76 10.33
CA MET A 1 12.29 13.80 11.48
C MET A 1 11.01 14.60 11.20
N GLY A 2 11.00 15.69 10.43
CA GLY A 2 9.77 16.46 10.15
C GLY A 2 8.70 15.74 9.30
N PHE A 3 9.11 14.89 8.35
CA PHE A 3 8.17 14.19 7.46
C PHE A 3 7.35 13.10 8.17
N SER A 4 7.95 12.42 9.15
CA SER A 4 7.30 11.37 9.95
C SER A 4 6.30 11.92 10.96
N VAL A 5 6.54 13.13 11.48
CA VAL A 5 5.63 13.79 12.43
C VAL A 5 4.42 14.37 11.69
N ALA A 6 4.63 15.02 10.54
CA ALA A 6 3.56 15.57 9.72
C ALA A 6 2.61 14.49 9.18
N THR A 7 3.14 13.34 8.73
CA THR A 7 2.29 12.22 8.30
C THR A 7 1.49 11.68 9.48
N SER A 8 2.07 11.53 10.66
CA SER A 8 1.38 10.98 11.85
C SER A 8 0.17 11.82 12.30
N PHE A 9 0.26 13.15 12.26
CA PHE A 9 -0.86 14.04 12.61
C PHE A 9 -1.99 13.98 11.58
N VAL A 10 -1.63 13.88 10.31
CA VAL A 10 -2.56 13.73 9.20
C VAL A 10 -3.30 12.38 9.30
N TRP A 11 -2.59 11.30 9.64
CA TRP A 11 -3.19 9.99 9.94
C TRP A 11 -4.16 9.98 11.13
N ALA A 12 -3.83 10.69 12.21
CA ALA A 12 -4.70 10.81 13.38
C ALA A 12 -6.00 11.57 13.07
N ALA A 13 -5.92 12.66 12.29
CA ALA A 13 -7.09 13.40 11.82
C ALA A 13 -7.98 12.56 10.88
N TYR A 14 -7.38 11.73 10.02
CA TYR A 14 -8.13 10.82 9.13
C TYR A 14 -8.79 9.67 9.87
N LEU A 15 -8.08 9.04 10.80
CA LEU A 15 -8.68 8.03 11.68
C LEU A 15 -9.80 8.64 12.52
N ALA A 16 -9.67 9.89 12.97
CA ALA A 16 -10.75 10.55 13.70
C ALA A 16 -12.01 10.78 12.84
N ILE A 17 -11.86 11.18 11.57
CA ILE A 17 -12.99 11.33 10.64
C ILE A 17 -13.62 9.98 10.31
N ILE A 18 -12.82 8.94 10.09
CA ILE A 18 -13.32 7.59 9.74
C ILE A 18 -13.97 6.89 10.95
N VAL A 19 -13.42 7.05 12.15
CA VAL A 19 -13.84 6.32 13.36
C VAL A 19 -14.90 7.08 14.17
N PHE A 20 -14.84 8.41 14.20
CA PHE A 20 -15.72 9.24 15.04
C PHE A 20 -16.56 10.26 14.25
N GLY A 21 -16.30 10.45 12.95
CA GLY A 21 -17.06 11.36 12.11
C GLY A 21 -18.29 10.69 11.50
N ASP A 22 -19.42 11.38 11.53
CA ASP A 22 -20.56 11.03 10.69
C ASP A 22 -20.26 11.45 9.24
N VAL A 23 -19.51 10.61 8.54
CA VAL A 23 -19.06 10.85 7.16
C VAL A 23 -20.27 11.00 6.23
N VAL A 24 -21.39 10.37 6.54
CA VAL A 24 -22.63 10.44 5.75
C VAL A 24 -23.18 11.85 5.75
N ASN A 25 -23.22 12.49 6.93
CA ASN A 25 -23.74 13.85 7.12
C ASN A 25 -22.68 14.96 7.00
N ALA A 26 -21.42 14.62 6.71
CA ALA A 26 -20.35 15.60 6.52
C ALA A 26 -20.57 16.45 5.25
N SER A 27 -20.05 17.68 5.27
CA SER A 27 -20.04 18.57 4.10
C SER A 27 -19.21 17.99 2.95
N ASP A 28 -19.51 18.40 1.73
CA ASP A 28 -18.83 17.92 0.51
C ASP A 28 -17.32 18.15 0.55
N GLU A 29 -16.88 19.25 1.18
CA GLU A 29 -15.46 19.59 1.36
C GLU A 29 -14.74 18.58 2.27
N ILE A 30 -15.40 18.12 3.35
CA ILE A 30 -14.86 17.10 4.25
C ILE A 30 -14.80 15.73 3.56
N LYS A 31 -15.84 15.39 2.77
CA LYS A 31 -15.88 14.16 1.97
C LYS A 31 -14.76 14.15 0.91
N LEU A 32 -14.51 15.28 0.25
CA LEU A 32 -13.41 15.43 -0.70
C LEU A 32 -12.04 15.29 0.00
N LEU A 33 -11.88 15.90 1.17
CA LEU A 33 -10.65 15.78 1.95
C LEU A 33 -10.38 14.32 2.35
N LEU A 34 -11.41 13.61 2.80
CA LEU A 34 -11.34 12.18 3.10
C LEU A 34 -11.00 11.36 1.84
N ALA A 35 -11.58 11.70 0.69
CA ALA A 35 -11.26 11.05 -0.57
C ALA A 35 -9.79 11.18 -0.98
N VAL A 36 -9.26 12.39 -0.91
CA VAL A 36 -7.84 12.66 -1.21
C VAL A 36 -6.94 11.90 -0.24
N ALA A 37 -7.30 11.86 1.04
CA ALA A 37 -6.57 11.15 2.07
C ALA A 37 -6.49 9.64 1.82
N VAL A 38 -7.65 9.03 1.56
CA VAL A 38 -7.79 7.60 1.32
C VAL A 38 -7.06 7.17 0.06
N VAL A 39 -7.19 7.93 -1.03
CA VAL A 39 -6.48 7.65 -2.29
C VAL A 39 -4.97 7.86 -2.15
N GLY A 40 -4.54 8.95 -1.50
CA GLY A 40 -3.12 9.23 -1.26
C GLY A 40 -2.46 8.14 -0.41
N THR A 41 -3.18 7.65 0.59
CA THR A 41 -2.76 6.52 1.43
C THR A 41 -2.63 5.23 0.63
N ALA A 42 -3.63 4.91 -0.20
CA ALA A 42 -3.60 3.74 -1.06
C ALA A 42 -2.40 3.78 -2.03
N LEU A 43 -2.15 4.94 -2.63
CA LEU A 43 -0.99 5.16 -3.52
C LEU A 43 0.34 4.99 -2.78
N ALA A 44 0.48 5.56 -1.59
CA ALA A 44 1.69 5.44 -0.78
C ALA A 44 1.94 3.98 -0.35
N GLY A 45 0.89 3.28 0.11
CA GLY A 45 0.95 1.88 0.49
C GLY A 45 1.31 0.98 -0.70
N PHE A 46 0.69 1.21 -1.85
CA PHE A 46 1.02 0.49 -3.07
C PHE A 46 2.47 0.72 -3.51
N ASN A 47 2.94 1.97 -3.53
CA ASN A 47 4.33 2.29 -3.90
C ASN A 47 5.35 1.63 -2.97
N PHE A 48 5.09 1.63 -1.66
CA PHE A 48 5.94 0.93 -0.70
C PHE A 48 5.99 -0.58 -0.99
N ALA A 49 4.83 -1.22 -1.15
CA ALA A 49 4.73 -2.64 -1.46
C ALA A 49 5.38 -2.99 -2.81
N TYR A 50 5.16 -2.17 -3.83
CA TYR A 50 5.76 -2.34 -5.15
C TYR A 50 7.29 -2.27 -5.10
N ASN A 51 7.86 -1.25 -4.44
CA ASN A 51 9.31 -1.10 -4.31
C ASN A 51 9.93 -2.26 -3.52
N ALA A 52 9.26 -2.74 -2.47
CA ALA A 52 9.70 -3.93 -1.75
C ALA A 52 9.70 -5.17 -2.67
N LEU A 53 8.61 -5.40 -3.40
CA LEU A 53 8.48 -6.52 -4.35
C LEU A 53 9.52 -6.45 -5.48
N ASP A 54 9.77 -5.26 -6.03
CA ASP A 54 10.76 -5.09 -7.07
C ASP A 54 12.18 -5.33 -6.53
N GLY A 55 12.47 -4.87 -5.31
CA GLY A 55 13.70 -5.21 -4.59
C GLY A 55 13.90 -6.73 -4.45
N TYR A 56 12.88 -7.46 -3.97
CA TYR A 56 12.94 -8.92 -3.86
C TYR A 56 13.12 -9.61 -5.23
N LYS A 57 12.45 -9.10 -6.26
CA LYS A 57 12.58 -9.61 -7.63
C LYS A 57 13.99 -9.41 -8.15
N VAL A 58 14.60 -8.25 -7.94
CA VAL A 58 15.99 -7.97 -8.30
C VAL A 58 16.94 -8.91 -7.54
N SER A 59 16.78 -9.05 -6.22
CA SER A 59 17.58 -9.98 -5.42
C SER A 59 17.44 -11.43 -5.89
N SER A 60 16.26 -11.86 -6.31
CA SER A 60 16.05 -13.23 -6.83
C SER A 60 16.83 -13.53 -8.11
N LYS A 61 17.12 -12.49 -8.91
CA LYS A 61 17.92 -12.59 -10.14
C LYS A 61 19.43 -12.51 -9.89
N GLY A 62 19.83 -11.94 -8.74
CA GLY A 62 21.23 -11.77 -8.35
C GLY A 62 21.83 -12.94 -7.57
N LEU A 63 21.12 -14.07 -7.45
CA LEU A 63 21.60 -15.25 -6.74
C LEU A 63 22.80 -15.89 -7.46
N THR A 64 23.82 -16.30 -6.71
CA THR A 64 24.90 -17.14 -7.23
C THR A 64 24.37 -18.52 -7.64
N ALA A 65 25.13 -19.26 -8.46
CA ALA A 65 24.74 -20.60 -8.89
C ALA A 65 24.51 -21.57 -7.70
N ALA A 66 25.30 -21.44 -6.63
CA ALA A 66 25.17 -22.23 -5.42
C ALA A 66 23.88 -21.88 -4.65
N GLU A 67 23.56 -20.60 -4.51
CA GLU A 67 22.34 -20.13 -3.84
C GLU A 67 21.08 -20.48 -4.65
N ALA A 68 21.13 -20.33 -5.96
CA ALA A 68 20.05 -20.70 -6.88
C ALA A 68 19.75 -22.21 -6.86
N ALA A 69 20.74 -23.06 -6.55
CA ALA A 69 20.55 -24.50 -6.46
C ALA A 69 19.82 -24.94 -5.18
N THR A 70 19.80 -24.10 -4.13
CA THR A 70 19.09 -24.37 -2.88
C THR A 70 17.57 -24.41 -3.09
N PRO A 71 16.81 -25.12 -2.24
CA PRO A 71 15.35 -25.11 -2.31
C PRO A 71 14.74 -23.70 -2.24
N GLN A 72 15.32 -22.83 -1.40
CA GLN A 72 14.89 -21.44 -1.26
C GLN A 72 15.20 -20.60 -2.51
N GLY A 73 16.40 -20.74 -3.09
CA GLY A 73 16.78 -20.06 -4.33
C GLY A 73 15.88 -20.45 -5.50
N LYS A 74 15.59 -21.75 -5.67
CA LYS A 74 14.63 -22.24 -6.67
C LYS A 74 13.21 -21.69 -6.47
N SER A 75 12.78 -21.58 -5.22
CA SER A 75 11.48 -20.99 -4.87
C SER A 75 11.43 -19.51 -5.21
N LEU A 76 12.46 -18.74 -4.85
CA LEU A 76 12.59 -17.31 -5.13
C LEU A 76 12.57 -16.99 -6.63
N GLN A 77 13.24 -17.80 -7.46
CA GLN A 77 13.26 -17.60 -8.91
C GLN A 77 11.93 -17.90 -9.60
N LYS A 78 11.07 -18.73 -9.00
CA LYS A 78 9.77 -19.15 -9.56
C LYS A 78 8.58 -18.36 -9.02
N GLN A 79 8.82 -17.32 -8.23
CA GLN A 79 7.75 -16.52 -7.65
C GLN A 79 6.90 -15.83 -8.74
N PRO A 80 5.56 -15.83 -8.63
CA PRO A 80 4.68 -15.16 -9.56
C PRO A 80 4.64 -13.64 -9.30
N TRP A 81 5.76 -12.95 -9.55
CA TRP A 81 5.94 -11.53 -9.22
C TRP A 81 4.81 -10.61 -9.75
N GLY A 82 4.30 -10.87 -10.95
CA GLY A 82 3.18 -10.11 -11.51
C GLY A 82 1.88 -10.27 -10.70
N PHE A 83 1.62 -11.46 -10.17
CA PHE A 83 0.47 -11.71 -9.29
C PHE A 83 0.61 -10.93 -7.98
N TYR A 84 1.81 -10.91 -7.37
CA TYR A 84 2.04 -10.15 -6.14
C TYR A 84 1.84 -8.64 -6.33
N VAL A 85 2.27 -8.08 -7.47
CA VAL A 85 2.02 -6.67 -7.79
C VAL A 85 0.52 -6.39 -7.91
N LEU A 86 -0.23 -7.23 -8.64
CA LEU A 86 -1.67 -7.08 -8.77
C LEU A 86 -2.40 -7.25 -7.43
N PHE A 87 -1.96 -8.19 -6.61
CA PHE A 87 -2.49 -8.42 -5.27
C PHE A 87 -2.25 -7.22 -4.35
N SER A 88 -1.04 -6.65 -4.36
CA SER A 88 -0.72 -5.43 -3.62
C SER A 88 -1.52 -4.22 -4.10
N ALA A 89 -1.77 -4.10 -5.40
CA ALA A 89 -2.65 -3.07 -5.95
C ALA A 89 -4.09 -3.25 -5.45
N ALA A 90 -4.63 -4.47 -5.53
CA ALA A 90 -5.97 -4.79 -5.05
C ALA A 90 -6.13 -4.47 -3.56
N LEU A 91 -5.19 -4.89 -2.71
CA LEU A 91 -5.23 -4.59 -1.27
C LEU A 91 -5.14 -3.10 -0.95
N SER A 92 -4.44 -2.33 -1.80
CA SER A 92 -4.28 -0.90 -1.58
C SER A 92 -5.51 -0.11 -2.03
N PHE A 93 -6.09 -0.45 -3.19
CA PHE A 93 -7.15 0.34 -3.81
C PHE A 93 -8.57 -0.17 -3.56
N VAL A 94 -8.79 -1.46 -3.31
CA VAL A 94 -10.16 -1.98 -3.04
C VAL A 94 -10.75 -1.36 -1.77
N PRO A 95 -10.04 -1.29 -0.62
CA PRO A 95 -10.56 -0.62 0.56
C PRO A 95 -10.84 0.86 0.33
N ALA A 96 -10.00 1.53 -0.46
CA ALA A 96 -10.20 2.93 -0.82
C ALA A 96 -11.49 3.12 -1.64
N VAL A 97 -11.73 2.27 -2.64
CA VAL A 97 -12.95 2.33 -3.45
C VAL A 97 -14.19 2.03 -2.62
N VAL A 98 -14.13 1.07 -1.68
CA VAL A 98 -15.24 0.75 -0.78
C VAL A 98 -15.53 1.91 0.17
N ALA A 99 -14.50 2.48 0.79
CA ALA A 99 -14.61 3.60 1.71
C ALA A 99 -15.18 4.87 1.03
N LEU A 100 -14.98 5.03 -0.28
CA LEU A 100 -15.49 6.17 -1.05
C LEU A 100 -16.89 5.97 -1.63
N ARG A 101 -17.41 4.73 -1.58
CA ARG A 101 -18.77 4.40 -2.03
C ARG A 101 -19.76 4.28 -0.89
N ALA A 102 -19.28 4.10 0.33
CA ALA A 102 -20.08 4.05 1.57
C ALA A 102 -20.40 5.47 2.05
#